data_AF-A0A7S3QXS4-F1
#
_entry.id   AF-A0A7S3QXS4-F1
#
_cell.length_a   1.000
_cell.length_b   1.000
_cell.length_c   1.000
_cell.angle_alpha   90.00
_cell.angle_beta   90.00
_cell.angle_gamma   90.00
#
_symmetry.space_group_name_H-M   'P 1'
#
loop_
_entity.id
_entity.type
_entity.pdbx_description
1 polymer ?
#
loop_
_entity_poly.entity_id
_entity_poly.type
_entity_poly.pdbx_seq_one_letter_code
_entity_poly.pdbx_strand_id
1 'polypeptide(L)'
;MLTQSMQFVPSVTELLVAQCYYLDFDDRNRQKPIYVYLNSTGCMNDKGQAIAADNEFYAIWAALGFTRAPLYTGVTWKAQNQAAVLLSAGQKGHRYTFPHAKISTAPPILNRVFGQTVDAQLQVSEA
;
A
#
# COMPACT_ATOMS: atom_id res chain seq x y z
N MET A 1 -11.44 13.42 15.65
CA MET A 1 -10.03 13.63 15.23
C MET A 1 -9.29 12.34 14.83
N LEU A 2 -9.83 11.13 15.05
CA LEU A 2 -9.22 9.84 14.60
C LEU A 2 -9.90 9.20 13.36
N THR A 3 -10.78 9.93 12.68
CA THR A 3 -11.58 9.39 11.55
C THR A 3 -10.83 9.41 10.22
N GLN A 4 -9.73 10.13 10.12
CA GLN A 4 -8.96 10.26 8.88
C GLN A 4 -7.91 9.14 8.81
N SER A 5 -8.04 8.30 7.80
CA SER A 5 -7.00 7.32 7.45
C SER A 5 -5.79 8.07 6.90
N MET A 6 -4.61 7.52 7.16
CA MET A 6 -3.39 8.05 6.57
C MET A 6 -3.22 7.51 5.14
N GLN A 7 -2.64 8.34 4.28
CA GLN A 7 -2.28 7.97 2.91
C GLN A 7 -0.82 7.53 2.83
N PHE A 8 -0.47 6.83 1.75
CA PHE A 8 0.92 6.53 1.41
C PHE A 8 1.62 7.78 0.89
N VAL A 9 1.98 8.67 1.81
CA VAL A 9 2.84 9.83 1.54
C VAL A 9 4.30 9.36 1.54
N PRO A 10 5.21 9.99 0.76
CA PRO A 10 6.62 9.58 0.69
C PRO A 10 7.29 9.30 2.05
N SER A 11 7.01 10.13 3.06
CA SER A 11 7.54 9.94 4.42
C SER A 11 7.04 8.66 5.11
N VAL A 12 5.80 8.25 4.85
CA VAL A 12 5.21 7.02 5.38
C VAL A 12 5.80 5.82 4.65
N THR A 13 5.94 5.91 3.32
CA THR A 13 6.54 4.87 2.49
C THR A 13 7.97 4.58 2.90
N GLU A 14 8.81 5.62 3.02
CA GLU A 14 10.21 5.48 3.42
C GLU A 14 10.34 4.77 4.77
N LEU A 15 9.53 5.17 5.74
CA LEU A 15 9.53 4.59 7.08
C LEU A 15 9.06 3.13 7.06
N LEU A 16 8.00 2.81 6.32
CA LEU A 16 7.48 1.46 6.22
C LEU A 16 8.48 0.51 5.54
N VAL A 17 9.12 0.95 4.46
CA VAL A 17 10.16 0.19 3.76
C VAL A 17 11.38 -0.03 4.67
N ALA A 18 11.85 1.02 5.34
CA ALA A 18 12.97 0.93 6.27
C ALA A 18 12.70 -0.05 7.41
N GLN A 19 11.50 -0.02 7.99
CA GLN A 19 11.11 -0.95 9.05
C GLN A 19 10.98 -2.40 8.55
N CYS A 20 10.40 -2.61 7.36
CA CYS A 20 10.29 -3.93 6.77
C CYS A 20 11.67 -4.57 6.55
N TYR A 21 12.62 -3.80 6.01
CA TYR A 21 13.99 -4.29 5.83
C TYR A 21 14.72 -4.48 7.16
N TYR A 22 14.57 -3.56 8.10
CA TYR A 22 15.16 -3.71 9.42
C TYR A 22 14.71 -5.03 10.08
N LEU A 23 13.41 -5.34 10.03
CA LEU A 23 12.87 -6.58 10.58
C LEU A 23 13.33 -7.83 9.82
N ASP A 24 13.48 -7.77 8.49
CA ASP A 24 14.02 -8.89 7.70
C ASP A 24 15.52 -9.13 7.96
N PHE A 25 16.29 -8.08 8.26
CA PHE A 25 17.72 -8.18 8.56
C PHE A 25 18.01 -8.57 10.01
N ASP A 26 17.19 -8.14 10.97
CA ASP A 26 17.36 -8.48 12.39
C ASP A 26 17.19 -9.99 12.64
N ASP A 27 16.26 -10.64 11.92
CA ASP A 27 16.09 -12.08 12.02
C ASP A 27 17.02 -12.84 11.06
N ARG A 28 18.13 -13.36 11.60
CA ARG A 28 19.11 -14.16 10.83
C ARG A 28 18.51 -15.37 10.13
N ASN A 29 17.43 -15.94 10.68
CA ASN A 29 16.76 -17.11 10.10
C ASN A 29 15.53 -16.74 9.25
N ARG A 30 15.09 -15.46 9.28
CA ARG A 30 13.94 -14.92 8.54
C ARG A 30 12.65 -15.75 8.71
N GLN A 31 12.41 -16.24 9.92
CA GLN A 31 11.25 -17.07 10.25
C GLN A 31 10.18 -16.28 11.00
N LYS A 32 10.56 -15.19 11.68
CA LYS A 32 9.60 -14.36 12.41
C LYS A 32 8.71 -13.62 11.42
N PRO A 33 7.38 -13.76 11.55
CA PRO A 33 6.46 -13.05 10.66
C PRO A 33 6.46 -11.56 10.93
N ILE A 34 6.36 -10.77 9.86
CA ILE A 34 6.18 -9.33 9.92
C ILE A 34 4.68 -9.05 9.94
N TYR A 35 4.23 -8.36 10.99
CA TYR A 35 2.83 -7.97 11.15
C TYR A 35 2.62 -6.57 10.61
N VAL A 36 1.79 -6.44 9.57
CA VAL A 36 1.42 -5.17 8.97
C VAL A 36 -0.05 -4.88 9.25
N TYR A 37 -0.29 -3.87 10.08
CA TYR A 37 -1.63 -3.38 10.36
C TYR A 37 -1.98 -2.20 9.45
N LEU A 38 -3.11 -2.29 8.76
CA LEU A 38 -3.55 -1.34 7.75
C LEU A 38 -4.76 -0.55 8.24
N ASN A 39 -4.62 0.78 8.18
CA ASN A 39 -5.69 1.76 8.33
C ASN A 39 -5.47 2.91 7.34
N SER A 40 -5.64 2.63 6.05
CA SER A 40 -5.26 3.53 4.96
C SER A 40 -6.29 3.54 3.82
N THR A 41 -6.41 4.68 3.16
CA THR A 41 -7.16 4.85 1.90
C THR A 41 -6.28 4.70 0.66
N GLY A 42 -5.01 4.29 0.83
CA GLY A 42 -4.03 4.20 -0.24
C GLY A 42 -3.43 5.56 -0.57
N CYS A 43 -3.28 5.86 -1.86
CA CYS A 43 -2.75 7.15 -2.34
C CYS A 43 -3.83 8.23 -2.48
N MET A 44 -5.08 7.89 -2.16
CA MET A 44 -6.24 8.77 -2.27
C MET A 44 -6.74 9.22 -0.90
N ASN A 45 -7.33 10.41 -0.87
CA ASN A 45 -8.06 10.93 0.28
C ASN A 45 -9.47 10.33 0.36
N ASP A 46 -10.13 10.44 1.51
CA ASP A 46 -11.54 10.04 1.69
C ASP A 46 -12.50 10.76 0.71
N LYS A 47 -12.07 11.89 0.12
CA LYS A 47 -12.79 12.68 -0.90
C LYS A 47 -12.51 12.23 -2.35
N GLY A 48 -11.76 11.15 -2.56
CA GLY A 48 -11.40 10.64 -3.90
C GLY A 48 -10.33 11.44 -4.64
N GLN A 49 -9.60 12.32 -3.94
CA GLN A 49 -8.49 13.10 -4.52
C GLN A 49 -7.18 12.32 -4.37
N ALA A 50 -6.40 12.21 -5.45
CA ALA A 50 -5.04 11.69 -5.38
C ALA A 50 -4.15 12.67 -4.61
N ILE A 51 -3.55 12.21 -3.51
CA ILE A 51 -2.60 13.01 -2.70
C ILE A 51 -1.16 12.63 -3.03
N ALA A 52 -0.95 11.34 -3.28
CA ALA A 52 0.36 10.78 -3.60
C ALA A 52 0.32 10.07 -4.95
N ALA A 53 1.49 9.92 -5.56
CA ALA A 53 1.64 9.10 -6.75
C ALA A 53 1.47 7.62 -6.41
N ASP A 54 1.00 6.82 -7.36
CA ASP A 54 0.88 5.36 -7.19
C ASP A 54 2.26 4.69 -7.01
N ASN A 55 3.34 5.37 -7.38
CA ASN A 55 4.72 4.95 -7.17
C ASN A 55 5.02 4.62 -5.69
N GLU A 56 4.39 5.32 -4.75
CA GLU A 56 4.54 5.07 -3.32
C GLU A 56 4.02 3.68 -2.94
N PHE A 57 2.86 3.30 -3.47
CA PHE A 57 2.33 1.96 -3.28
C PHE A 57 3.24 0.90 -3.92
N TYR A 58 3.73 1.13 -5.13
CA TYR A 58 4.62 0.19 -5.80
C TYR A 58 5.95 0.00 -5.06
N ALA A 59 6.50 1.04 -4.46
CA ALA A 59 7.70 0.96 -3.64
C ALA A 59 7.48 0.05 -2.40
N ILE A 60 6.35 0.24 -1.71
CA ILE A 60 5.96 -0.60 -0.59
C ILE A 60 5.76 -2.06 -1.05
N TRP A 61 5.05 -2.25 -2.16
CA TRP A 61 4.76 -3.57 -2.71
C TRP A 61 6.05 -4.33 -3.06
N ALA A 62 6.99 -3.66 -3.72
CA ALA A 62 8.28 -4.23 -4.08
C ALA A 62 9.11 -4.59 -2.83
N ALA A 63 9.11 -3.73 -1.81
CA ALA A 63 9.83 -4.00 -0.56
C ALA A 63 9.29 -5.25 0.15
N LEU A 64 7.97 -5.38 0.26
CA LEU A 64 7.34 -6.56 0.86
C LEU A 64 7.58 -7.84 0.07
N GLY A 65 7.64 -7.76 -1.26
CA GLY A 65 7.97 -8.90 -2.12
C GLY A 65 9.44 -9.32 -2.06
N PHE A 66 10.33 -8.39 -1.73
CA PHE A 66 11.76 -8.67 -1.57
C PHE A 66 12.07 -9.35 -0.22
N THR A 67 11.31 -9.01 0.81
CA THR A 67 11.43 -9.59 2.16
C THR A 67 11.13 -11.09 2.14
N ARG A 68 11.99 -11.89 2.79
CA ARG A 68 11.79 -13.35 2.86
C ARG A 68 10.94 -13.77 4.05
N ALA A 69 10.89 -12.94 5.09
CA ALA A 69 10.05 -13.18 6.26
C ALA A 69 8.55 -13.31 5.87
N PRO A 70 7.79 -14.21 6.53
CA PRO A 70 6.37 -14.36 6.25
C PRO A 70 5.59 -13.09 6.60
N LEU A 71 4.79 -12.60 5.66
CA LEU A 71 4.03 -11.36 5.82
C LEU A 71 2.61 -11.63 6.31
N TYR A 72 2.25 -11.13 7.49
CA TYR A 72 0.90 -11.20 8.04
C TYR A 72 0.26 -9.83 8.00
N THR A 73 -0.90 -9.73 7.35
CA THR A 73 -1.60 -8.46 7.14
C THR A 73 -2.90 -8.42 7.94
N GLY A 74 -3.24 -7.26 8.51
CA GLY A 74 -4.45 -7.07 9.30
C GLY A 74 -5.09 -5.72 9.06
N VAL A 75 -6.39 -5.63 8.79
CA VAL A 75 -7.09 -4.32 8.69
C VAL A 75 -7.73 -3.97 10.02
N THR A 76 -7.33 -2.84 10.61
CA THR A 76 -7.91 -2.33 11.87
C THR A 76 -9.22 -1.59 11.67
N TRP A 77 -9.32 -0.73 10.64
CA TRP A 77 -10.54 0.05 10.40
C TRP A 77 -10.89 0.18 8.92
N LYS A 78 -10.05 0.80 8.10
CA LYS A 78 -10.30 0.95 6.66
C LYS A 78 -9.08 0.58 5.82
N ALA A 79 -9.31 -0.17 4.75
CA ALA A 79 -8.32 -0.46 3.72
C ALA A 79 -8.96 -0.24 2.35
N GLN A 80 -8.69 0.90 1.72
CA GLN A 80 -9.29 1.26 0.43
C GLN A 80 -8.23 1.41 -0.65
N ASN A 81 -8.61 1.17 -1.91
CA ASN A 81 -7.79 1.34 -3.11
C ASN A 81 -6.50 0.49 -3.03
N GLN A 82 -5.34 1.12 -3.14
CA GLN A 82 -4.03 0.47 -3.06
C GLN A 82 -3.82 -0.25 -1.71
N ALA A 83 -4.41 0.25 -0.61
CA ALA A 83 -4.31 -0.42 0.69
C ALA A 83 -5.08 -1.76 0.73
N ALA A 84 -6.17 -1.88 -0.03
CA ALA A 84 -6.89 -3.16 -0.17
C ALA A 84 -6.07 -4.18 -0.96
N VAL A 85 -5.32 -3.72 -1.97
CA VAL A 85 -4.35 -4.55 -2.70
C VAL A 85 -3.23 -5.00 -1.76
N LEU A 86 -2.67 -4.07 -0.96
CA LEU A 86 -1.63 -4.38 0.02
C LEU A 86 -2.06 -5.43 1.06
N LEU A 87 -3.31 -5.36 1.53
CA LEU A 87 -3.88 -6.38 2.41
C LEU A 87 -3.82 -7.77 1.78
N SER A 88 -4.11 -7.86 0.48
CA SER A 88 -4.14 -9.13 -0.25
C SER A 88 -2.76 -9.76 -0.41
N ALA A 89 -1.68 -8.96 -0.32
CA ALA A 89 -0.28 -9.38 -0.43
C ALA A 89 0.20 -10.29 0.71
N GLY A 90 -0.48 -10.25 1.85
CA GLY A 90 -0.18 -11.10 2.99
C GLY A 90 -0.29 -12.59 2.65
N GLN A 91 0.46 -13.41 3.39
CA GLN A 91 0.48 -14.85 3.19
C GLN A 91 -0.94 -15.45 3.34
N LYS A 92 -1.30 -16.37 2.45
CA LYS A 92 -2.60 -17.07 2.49
C LYS A 92 -2.80 -17.71 3.88
N GLY A 93 -3.97 -17.47 4.47
CA GLY A 93 -4.30 -17.93 5.83
C GLY A 93 -3.95 -16.94 6.95
N HIS A 94 -3.16 -15.90 6.67
CA HIS A 94 -2.71 -14.92 7.66
C HIS A 94 -3.08 -13.48 7.27
N ARG A 95 -4.27 -13.33 6.69
CA ARG A 95 -4.86 -12.05 6.31
C ARG A 95 -6.10 -11.83 7.18
N TYR A 96 -5.99 -10.91 8.12
CA TYR A 96 -6.99 -10.69 9.16
C TYR A 96 -7.75 -9.38 8.95
N THR A 97 -8.98 -9.33 9.43
CA THR A 97 -9.79 -8.11 9.40
C THR A 97 -10.69 -8.07 10.62
N PHE A 98 -10.90 -6.89 11.19
CA PHE A 98 -11.91 -6.74 12.24
C PHE A 98 -13.33 -6.79 11.63
N PRO A 99 -14.35 -7.23 12.39
CA PRO A 99 -15.73 -7.37 11.88
C PRO A 99 -16.36 -6.08 11.33
N HIS A 100 -15.91 -4.92 11.81
CA HIS A 100 -16.42 -3.60 11.42
C HIS A 100 -15.51 -2.88 10.41
N ALA A 101 -14.46 -3.55 9.93
CA ALA A 101 -13.54 -2.93 8.99
C ALA A 101 -14.15 -2.81 7.59
N LYS A 102 -13.79 -1.74 6.88
CA LYS A 102 -14.25 -1.48 5.51
C LYS A 102 -13.12 -1.69 4.52
N ILE A 103 -13.33 -2.58 3.56
CA ILE A 103 -12.38 -2.88 2.49
C ILE A 103 -13.04 -2.53 1.15
N SER A 104 -12.33 -1.79 0.30
CA SER A 104 -12.85 -1.41 -1.02
C SER A 104 -11.72 -1.30 -2.02
N THR A 105 -11.90 -1.82 -3.22
CA THR A 105 -10.98 -1.60 -4.35
C THR A 105 -11.61 -0.58 -5.29
N ALA A 106 -10.79 0.26 -5.91
CA ALA A 106 -11.20 1.16 -6.98
C ALA A 106 -10.29 0.93 -8.20
N PRO A 107 -10.77 1.21 -9.42
CA PRO A 107 -9.91 1.22 -10.59
C PRO A 107 -8.80 2.27 -10.42
N PRO A 108 -7.63 2.08 -11.07
CA PRO A 108 -6.58 3.07 -11.07
C PRO A 108 -7.12 4.36 -11.69
N ILE A 109 -6.78 5.50 -11.10
CA ILE A 109 -7.17 6.81 -11.61
C ILE A 109 -5.94 7.43 -12.23
N LEU A 110 -6.00 7.65 -13.54
CA LEU A 110 -4.94 8.36 -14.25
C LEU A 110 -4.91 9.81 -13.77
N ASN A 111 -3.79 10.23 -13.20
CA ASN A 111 -3.57 11.65 -12.91
C ASN A 111 -3.49 12.44 -14.23
N ARG A 112 -3.82 13.73 -14.17
CA ARG A 112 -3.83 14.60 -15.36
C ARG A 112 -2.49 14.52 -16.09
N VAL A 113 -2.58 14.09 -17.35
CA VAL A 113 -1.47 13.99 -18.29
C VAL A 113 -1.24 15.38 -18.89
N PHE A 114 -0.02 15.88 -18.78
CA PHE A 114 0.42 17.14 -19.39
C PHE A 114 1.58 16.83 -20.34
N GLY A 115 1.47 17.22 -21.61
CA GLY A 115 2.52 16.93 -22.60
C GLY A 115 2.03 16.97 -24.03
N GLN A 116 2.89 16.56 -24.96
CA GLN A 116 2.50 16.37 -26.36
C GLN A 116 1.51 15.20 -26.47
N THR A 117 0.75 15.16 -27.56
CA THR A 117 -0.24 14.10 -27.79
C THR A 117 0.39 12.70 -27.79
N VAL A 118 1.64 12.59 -28.22
CA VAL A 118 2.40 11.33 -28.22
C VAL A 118 2.73 10.89 -26.79
N ASP A 119 3.27 11.79 -25.96
CA ASP A 119 3.54 11.52 -24.54
C ASP A 119 2.26 11.19 -23.79
N ALA A 120 1.17 11.87 -24.15
CA ALA A 120 -0.11 11.63 -23.52
C ALA A 120 -0.67 10.25 -23.87
N GLN A 121 -0.49 9.81 -25.12
CA GLN A 121 -0.90 8.49 -25.55
C GLN A 121 -0.02 7.39 -24.94
N LEU A 122 1.28 7.63 -24.78
CA LEU A 122 2.19 6.73 -24.07
C LEU A 122 1.76 6.56 -22.61
N GLN A 123 1.52 7.66 -21.90
CA GLN A 123 1.14 7.62 -20.49
C GLN A 123 -0.23 6.96 -20.26
N VAL A 124 -1.17 7.10 -21.19
CA VAL A 124 -2.44 6.38 -21.16
C VAL A 124 -2.25 4.89 -21.43
N SER A 125 -1.27 4.51 -22.27
CA SER A 125 -0.96 3.10 -22.55
C SER A 125 -0.18 2.42 -21.43
N GLU A 126 0.53 3.17 -20.59
CA GLU A 126 1.31 2.65 -19.45
C GLU A 126 0.48 2.38 -18.20
N ALA A 127 -0.71 2.97 -18.12
CA ALA A 127 -1.62 2.86 -16.98
C ALA A 127 -2.65 1.75 -17.14
#